data_AF-A0A7S4QR64-F1
#
_entry.id   AF-A0A7S4QR64-F1
#
_cell.length_a   1.000
_cell.length_b   1.000
_cell.length_c   1.000
_cell.angle_alpha   90.00
_cell.angle_beta   90.00
_cell.angle_gamma   90.00
#
_symmetry.space_group_name_H-M   'P 1'
#
loop_
_entity.id
_entity.type
_entity.pdbx_description
1 polymer ?
#
loop_
_entity_poly.entity_id
_entity_poly.type
_entity_poly.pdbx_seq_one_letter_code
_entity_poly.pdbx_strand_id
1 'polypeptide(L)'
;MLFAIALFVANLSFCSWVSDRQANDNNGNCATPYDTNCVNADPGDNTDLCYVDMERNPEAAGVDGGFAIYPGDNNNGEGAVHCHGMAWTNDPRSPESRYKGNNIFFVSMYDHLYTRGYVRNVPGAPMCGCIDTMPVVSRSDCTQVDVTELWVATYTPATETTQASFELDLDPENGIQIEFNACQGVNNNNDLEDYYNRLVRDKEASVRELADVKKTLVGRSGGCNPKIDDFVASMGFGRTEA
;
A
#
# COMPACT_ATOMS: atom_id res chain seq x y z
N MET A 1 -16.54 -13.18 22.32
CA MET A 1 -15.76 -12.16 21.59
C MET A 1 -15.69 -12.61 20.15
N LEU A 2 -16.60 -12.09 19.31
CA LEU A 2 -16.47 -12.21 17.87
C LEU A 2 -15.32 -11.27 17.49
N PHE A 3 -14.20 -11.79 17.00
CA PHE A 3 -13.26 -10.98 16.26
C PHE A 3 -14.01 -10.44 15.05
N ALA A 4 -14.36 -9.15 15.08
CA ALA A 4 -14.69 -8.44 13.86
C ALA A 4 -13.41 -8.51 13.02
N ILE A 5 -13.40 -9.41 12.04
CA ILE A 5 -12.51 -9.28 10.90
C ILE A 5 -12.80 -7.88 10.38
N ALA A 6 -11.83 -6.97 10.49
CA ALA A 6 -11.89 -5.71 9.76
C ALA A 6 -12.20 -6.10 8.31
N LEU A 7 -13.43 -5.86 7.88
CA LEU A 7 -13.85 -6.11 6.51
C LEU A 7 -13.13 -5.04 5.70
N PHE A 8 -11.94 -5.39 5.21
CA PHE A 8 -11.25 -4.60 4.21
C PHE A 8 -12.24 -4.31 3.07
N VAL A 9 -12.38 -3.04 2.68
CA VAL A 9 -13.17 -2.69 1.49
C VAL A 9 -12.54 -3.26 0.21
N ALA A 10 -11.23 -3.52 0.24
CA ALA A 10 -10.45 -4.22 -0.76
C ALA A 10 -9.19 -4.81 -0.12
N ASN A 11 -8.72 -5.96 -0.61
CA ASN A 11 -7.47 -6.61 -0.19
C ASN A 11 -6.21 -5.83 -0.65
N LEU A 12 -6.02 -4.63 -0.07
CA LEU A 12 -4.97 -3.69 -0.42
C LEU A 12 -4.59 -2.85 0.80
N SER A 13 -3.30 -2.61 0.98
CA SER A 13 -2.76 -1.65 1.94
C SER A 13 -1.64 -0.85 1.30
N PHE A 14 -1.52 0.43 1.64
CA PHE A 14 -0.40 1.25 1.19
C PHE A 14 0.03 2.22 2.28
N CYS A 15 1.18 2.82 2.05
CA CYS A 15 1.80 3.81 2.91
C CYS A 15 2.03 5.10 2.14
N SER A 16 2.02 6.23 2.85
CA SER A 16 2.28 7.57 2.33
C SER A 16 3.27 8.29 3.23
N TRP A 17 4.39 8.74 2.65
CA TRP A 17 5.45 9.46 3.35
C TRP A 17 5.62 10.87 2.80
N VAL A 18 5.97 11.79 3.70
CA VAL A 18 6.11 13.23 3.40
C VAL A 18 7.46 13.79 3.85
N SER A 19 8.39 12.94 4.31
CA SER A 19 9.72 13.37 4.70
C SER A 19 10.74 12.28 4.45
N ASP A 20 11.97 12.69 4.24
CA ASP A 20 13.16 11.87 4.07
C ASP A 20 14.21 12.24 5.13
N ARG A 21 14.86 11.23 5.70
CA ARG A 21 15.88 11.36 6.74
C ARG A 21 17.22 10.71 6.39
N GLN A 22 17.38 10.11 5.21
CA GLN A 22 18.55 9.31 4.88
C GLN A 22 19.28 9.85 3.66
N ALA A 23 20.58 10.14 3.82
CA ALA A 23 21.39 10.66 2.73
C ALA A 23 22.21 9.54 2.05
N ASN A 24 22.51 9.74 0.77
CA ASN A 24 23.35 8.85 -0.06
C ASN A 24 22.74 7.46 -0.31
N ASP A 25 21.42 7.35 -0.35
CA ASP A 25 20.70 6.13 -0.72
C ASP A 25 20.10 6.18 -2.14
N ASN A 26 20.42 7.24 -2.91
CA ASN A 26 19.86 7.55 -4.23
C ASN A 26 18.33 7.67 -4.27
N ASN A 27 17.71 7.98 -3.14
CA ASN A 27 16.28 8.24 -3.00
C ASN A 27 16.07 9.58 -2.29
N GLY A 28 14.91 10.18 -2.47
CA GLY A 28 14.56 11.45 -1.83
C GLY A 28 15.53 12.60 -2.06
N ASN A 29 15.47 13.58 -1.15
CA ASN A 29 16.23 14.82 -1.22
C ASN A 29 17.10 15.06 0.02
N CYS A 30 17.16 14.13 0.97
CA CYS A 30 18.06 14.24 2.12
C CYS A 30 19.52 14.14 1.67
N ALA A 31 20.34 15.09 2.11
CA ALA A 31 21.78 15.08 1.82
C ALA A 31 22.63 15.38 3.07
N THR A 32 23.93 15.06 2.96
CA THR A 32 24.91 15.47 3.97
C THR A 32 25.36 16.92 3.74
N PRO A 33 25.73 17.67 4.81
CA PRO A 33 25.60 17.30 6.21
C PRO A 33 24.13 17.32 6.68
N TYR A 34 23.77 16.33 7.51
CA TYR A 34 22.38 16.04 7.89
C TYR A 34 21.67 17.20 8.60
N ASP A 35 22.39 17.93 9.43
CA ASP A 35 21.89 19.07 10.21
C ASP A 35 21.49 20.28 9.36
N THR A 36 21.90 20.31 8.09
CA THR A 36 21.64 21.43 7.18
C THR A 36 20.81 21.01 5.97
N ASN A 37 21.17 19.89 5.34
CA ASN A 37 20.61 19.45 4.07
C ASN A 37 19.59 18.31 4.19
N CYS A 38 19.26 17.89 5.41
CA CYS A 38 18.28 16.82 5.67
C CYS A 38 17.17 17.24 6.66
N VAL A 39 17.19 18.48 7.14
CA VAL A 39 16.17 18.98 8.06
C VAL A 39 14.88 19.20 7.28
N ASN A 40 13.92 18.28 7.45
CA ASN A 40 12.67 18.25 6.68
C ASN A 40 12.90 18.11 5.18
N ALA A 41 13.87 17.28 4.78
CA ALA A 41 14.01 16.95 3.37
C ALA A 41 12.78 16.17 2.88
N ASP A 42 12.47 16.37 1.62
CA ASP A 42 11.33 15.76 0.94
C ASP A 42 11.67 14.35 0.43
N PRO A 43 10.72 13.40 0.46
CA PRO A 43 10.91 12.11 -0.18
C PRO A 43 10.90 12.26 -1.70
N GLY A 44 11.24 11.18 -2.41
CA GLY A 44 11.11 11.14 -3.86
C GLY A 44 9.62 11.13 -4.24
N ASP A 45 9.15 12.19 -4.88
CA ASP A 45 7.75 12.33 -5.24
C ASP A 45 7.29 11.28 -6.26
N ASN A 46 6.12 10.69 -6.05
CA ASN A 46 5.53 9.75 -7.00
C ASN A 46 4.00 9.86 -7.14
N THR A 47 3.35 10.81 -6.46
CA THR A 47 1.88 10.87 -6.38
C THR A 47 1.37 12.23 -5.91
N ASP A 48 0.29 12.69 -6.55
CA ASP A 48 -0.51 13.79 -6.01
C ASP A 48 -1.46 13.31 -4.88
N LEU A 49 -1.32 13.83 -3.68
CA LEU A 49 -2.25 13.87 -2.57
C LEU A 49 -3.41 14.81 -2.88
N CYS A 50 -4.61 14.27 -3.10
CA CYS A 50 -5.79 15.08 -3.41
C CYS A 50 -6.39 15.71 -2.14
N TYR A 51 -6.71 14.87 -1.15
CA TYR A 51 -7.29 15.31 0.13
C TYR A 51 -7.16 14.24 1.21
N VAL A 52 -7.19 14.71 2.46
CA VAL A 52 -7.29 13.91 3.66
C VAL A 52 -8.67 14.11 4.24
N ASP A 53 -9.39 13.02 4.46
CA ASP A 53 -10.65 12.98 5.19
C ASP A 53 -10.39 12.33 6.55
N MET A 54 -10.40 13.14 7.61
CA MET A 54 -10.01 12.71 8.95
C MET A 54 -11.06 11.79 9.60
N GLU A 55 -12.30 11.77 9.06
CA GLU A 55 -13.32 10.82 9.50
C GLU A 55 -12.99 9.38 9.10
N ARG A 56 -12.14 9.17 8.08
CA ARG A 56 -11.69 7.84 7.67
C ARG A 56 -10.81 7.15 8.70
N ASN A 57 -10.09 7.93 9.50
CA ASN A 57 -9.27 7.40 10.58
C ASN A 57 -9.10 8.43 11.72
N PRO A 58 -10.12 8.59 12.60
CA PRO A 58 -10.09 9.55 13.70
C PRO A 58 -8.92 9.31 14.68
N GLU A 59 -8.53 8.05 14.88
CA GLU A 59 -7.43 7.67 15.76
C GLU A 59 -6.09 8.18 15.24
N ALA A 60 -5.81 7.99 13.94
CA ALA A 60 -4.60 8.50 13.30
C ALA A 60 -4.62 10.03 13.16
N ALA A 61 -5.80 10.62 12.93
CA ALA A 61 -5.97 12.06 12.80
C ALA A 61 -5.90 12.80 14.15
N GLY A 62 -6.23 12.12 15.25
CA GLY A 62 -6.33 12.74 16.59
C GLY A 62 -7.55 13.64 16.77
N VAL A 63 -8.52 13.58 15.85
CA VAL A 63 -9.76 14.36 15.84
C VAL A 63 -10.92 13.50 15.30
N ASP A 64 -12.14 13.75 15.77
CA ASP A 64 -13.33 12.98 15.36
C ASP A 64 -13.77 13.23 13.91
N GLY A 65 -13.27 14.31 13.29
CA GLY A 65 -13.57 14.67 11.92
C GLY A 65 -12.85 15.95 11.49
N GLY A 66 -12.98 16.26 10.21
CA GLY A 66 -12.26 17.34 9.55
C GLY A 66 -11.64 16.85 8.24
N PHE A 67 -11.10 17.79 7.47
CA PHE A 67 -10.47 17.46 6.21
C PHE A 67 -9.37 18.46 5.87
N ALA A 68 -8.44 18.03 5.03
CA ALA A 68 -7.44 18.88 4.40
C ALA A 68 -7.49 18.66 2.88
N ILE A 69 -7.49 19.74 2.11
CA ILE A 69 -7.54 19.70 0.65
C ILE A 69 -6.22 20.24 0.12
N TYR A 70 -5.69 19.57 -0.89
CA TYR A 70 -4.43 19.91 -1.52
C TYR A 70 -4.68 20.13 -3.03
N PRO A 71 -4.98 21.37 -3.45
CA PRO A 71 -5.26 21.66 -4.84
C PRO A 71 -3.94 21.78 -5.60
N GLY A 72 -3.46 20.67 -6.15
CA GLY A 72 -2.28 20.62 -7.01
C GLY A 72 -1.05 20.02 -6.34
N ASP A 73 -0.06 19.76 -7.18
CA ASP A 73 1.10 18.93 -6.86
C ASP A 73 2.34 19.76 -6.48
N ASN A 74 3.23 19.17 -5.68
CA ASN A 74 4.54 19.71 -5.32
C ASN A 74 4.44 21.12 -4.74
N ASN A 75 5.30 22.04 -5.20
CA ASN A 75 5.38 23.43 -4.74
C ASN A 75 4.11 24.27 -5.00
N ASN A 76 3.12 23.72 -5.70
CA ASN A 76 1.84 24.38 -5.94
C ASN A 76 0.72 23.88 -5.01
N GLY A 77 0.99 22.95 -4.09
CA GLY A 77 -0.01 22.42 -3.17
C GLY A 77 0.56 21.57 -2.04
N GLU A 78 0.67 20.27 -2.25
CA GLU A 78 0.93 19.26 -1.21
C GLU A 78 2.39 19.08 -0.76
N GLY A 79 3.36 19.54 -1.56
CA GLY A 79 4.77 19.15 -1.41
C GLY A 79 5.09 17.82 -2.11
N ALA A 80 6.21 17.19 -1.78
CA ALA A 80 6.53 15.87 -2.34
C ALA A 80 5.91 14.76 -1.48
N VAL A 81 5.15 13.87 -2.10
CA VAL A 81 4.54 12.73 -1.41
C VAL A 81 4.97 11.44 -2.10
N HIS A 82 5.35 10.44 -1.29
CA HIS A 82 5.65 9.11 -1.80
C HIS A 82 4.63 8.11 -1.28
N CYS A 83 3.90 7.48 -2.18
CA CYS A 83 3.01 6.37 -1.86
C CYS A 83 3.54 5.04 -2.39
N HIS A 84 3.61 4.03 -1.52
CA HIS A 84 3.96 2.66 -1.92
C HIS A 84 3.13 1.65 -1.15
N GLY A 85 2.64 0.62 -1.83
CA GLY A 85 1.77 -0.37 -1.21
C GLY A 85 1.87 -1.76 -1.78
N MET A 86 0.82 -2.52 -1.53
CA MET A 86 0.66 -3.90 -1.96
C MET A 86 -0.81 -4.28 -1.98
N ALA A 87 -1.14 -5.28 -2.78
CA ALA A 87 -2.44 -5.94 -2.76
C ALA A 87 -2.25 -7.45 -2.75
N TRP A 88 -3.30 -8.18 -2.38
CA TRP A 88 -3.31 -9.64 -2.35
C TRP A 88 -4.65 -10.18 -2.86
N THR A 89 -4.67 -11.47 -3.21
CA THR A 89 -5.85 -12.11 -3.78
C THR A 89 -6.92 -12.38 -2.71
N ASN A 90 -8.14 -12.69 -3.16
CA ASN A 90 -9.23 -13.15 -2.29
C ASN A 90 -9.07 -14.62 -1.87
N ASP A 91 -8.17 -15.38 -2.51
CA ASP A 91 -7.87 -16.74 -2.08
C ASP A 91 -6.90 -16.69 -0.88
N PRO A 92 -7.34 -17.11 0.33
CA PRO A 92 -6.48 -17.14 1.51
C PRO A 92 -5.32 -18.14 1.38
N ARG A 93 -5.34 -19.05 0.40
CA ARG A 93 -4.26 -20.02 0.14
C ARG A 93 -3.23 -19.53 -0.86
N SER A 94 -3.51 -18.46 -1.60
CA SER A 94 -2.53 -17.87 -2.51
C SER A 94 -1.27 -17.42 -1.75
N PRO A 95 -0.08 -17.50 -2.35
CA PRO A 95 1.13 -17.01 -1.72
C PRO A 95 1.04 -15.53 -1.33
N GLU A 96 0.44 -14.67 -2.16
CA GLU A 96 0.24 -13.25 -1.87
C GLU A 96 -0.57 -13.05 -0.59
N SER A 97 -1.63 -13.84 -0.39
CA SER A 97 -2.45 -13.77 0.82
C SER A 97 -1.75 -14.31 2.07
N ARG A 98 -0.98 -15.39 1.91
CA ARG A 98 -0.26 -16.05 3.02
C ARG A 98 0.93 -15.22 3.51
N TYR A 99 1.65 -14.58 2.58
CA TYR A 99 2.86 -13.83 2.85
C TYR A 99 2.67 -12.30 2.82
N LYS A 100 1.42 -11.82 2.82
CA LYS A 100 1.13 -10.37 2.87
C LYS A 100 1.78 -9.65 4.04
N GLY A 101 1.91 -10.32 5.19
CA GLY A 101 2.60 -9.78 6.36
C GLY A 101 4.09 -9.51 6.11
N ASN A 102 4.75 -10.40 5.38
CA ASN A 102 6.15 -10.22 4.96
C ASN A 102 6.27 -9.05 3.97
N ASN A 103 5.31 -8.95 3.03
CA ASN A 103 5.31 -7.87 2.04
C ASN A 103 5.11 -6.50 2.67
N ILE A 104 4.12 -6.33 3.56
CA ILE A 104 3.90 -5.03 4.21
C ILE A 104 5.08 -4.64 5.09
N PHE A 105 5.72 -5.61 5.76
CA PHE A 105 6.94 -5.35 6.51
C PHE A 105 8.10 -4.91 5.59
N PHE A 106 8.27 -5.60 4.45
CA PHE A 106 9.29 -5.24 3.47
C PHE A 106 9.08 -3.82 2.95
N VAL A 107 7.87 -3.48 2.49
CA VAL A 107 7.54 -2.14 1.98
C VAL A 107 7.73 -1.08 3.07
N SER A 108 7.07 -1.24 4.22
CA SER A 108 7.02 -0.15 5.22
C SER A 108 8.32 0.02 5.99
N MET A 109 8.93 -1.08 6.45
CA MET A 109 10.04 -1.03 7.40
C MET A 109 11.40 -1.20 6.73
N TYR A 110 11.54 -2.15 5.81
CA TYR A 110 12.83 -2.46 5.21
C TYR A 110 13.17 -1.52 4.05
N ASP A 111 12.31 -1.41 3.04
CA ASP A 111 12.56 -0.56 1.86
C ASP A 111 12.44 0.92 2.24
N HIS A 112 11.25 1.38 2.63
CA HIS A 112 11.02 2.82 2.77
C HIS A 112 11.60 3.42 4.05
N LEU A 113 11.45 2.79 5.22
CA LEU A 113 11.97 3.37 6.47
C LEU A 113 13.49 3.19 6.66
N TYR A 114 14.00 1.97 6.43
CA TYR A 114 15.41 1.63 6.70
C TYR A 114 16.33 1.90 5.52
N THR A 115 15.94 1.49 4.30
CA THR A 115 16.80 1.62 3.13
C THR A 115 16.73 3.01 2.50
N ARG A 116 15.53 3.62 2.44
CA ARG A 116 15.30 4.94 1.81
C ARG A 116 15.08 6.10 2.77
N GLY A 117 14.98 5.85 4.07
CA GLY A 117 14.79 6.90 5.08
C GLY A 117 13.44 7.64 5.05
N TYR A 118 12.43 7.16 4.33
CA TYR A 118 11.15 7.84 4.26
C TYR A 118 10.37 7.69 5.57
N VAL A 119 9.90 8.82 6.08
CA VAL A 119 9.28 8.98 7.40
C VAL A 119 8.18 10.02 7.39
N ARG A 120 7.45 10.06 8.51
CA ARG A 120 6.27 10.89 8.78
C ARG A 120 5.09 10.57 7.86
N ASN A 121 3.92 10.56 8.47
CA ASN A 121 2.66 10.40 7.77
C ASN A 121 2.21 11.73 7.16
N VAL A 122 1.34 11.64 6.16
CA VAL A 122 0.51 12.76 5.73
C VAL A 122 -0.29 13.27 6.94
N PRO A 123 -0.27 14.58 7.25
CA PRO A 123 -1.01 15.13 8.39
C PRO A 123 -2.50 14.77 8.34
N GLY A 124 -3.03 14.23 9.43
CA GLY A 124 -4.44 13.81 9.51
C GLY A 124 -4.74 12.41 8.93
N ALA A 125 -3.73 11.70 8.45
CA ALA A 125 -3.85 10.33 7.93
C ALA A 125 -2.82 9.38 8.57
N PRO A 126 -3.06 8.06 8.61
CA PRO A 126 -2.04 7.10 9.02
C PRO A 126 -0.85 7.07 8.04
N MET A 127 0.33 6.65 8.51
CA MET A 127 1.49 6.46 7.64
C MET A 127 1.26 5.28 6.68
N CYS A 128 0.71 4.19 7.20
CA CYS A 128 0.41 2.97 6.48
C CYS A 128 -0.94 2.44 6.94
N GLY A 129 -1.76 1.96 6.02
CA GLY A 129 -3.08 1.49 6.37
C GLY A 129 -3.79 0.78 5.22
N CYS A 130 -4.98 0.29 5.54
CA CYS A 130 -5.95 -0.18 4.56
C CYS A 130 -6.42 0.99 3.69
N ILE A 131 -6.74 0.73 2.42
CA ILE A 131 -7.08 1.79 1.45
C ILE A 131 -8.24 2.72 1.85
N ASP A 132 -9.19 2.24 2.65
CA ASP A 132 -10.30 3.03 3.20
C ASP A 132 -9.88 4.02 4.28
N THR A 133 -8.79 3.76 4.98
CA THR A 133 -8.25 4.61 6.05
C THR A 133 -7.19 5.61 5.55
N MET A 134 -6.73 5.42 4.31
CA MET A 134 -5.67 6.20 3.70
C MET A 134 -6.22 7.45 2.99
N PRO A 135 -5.38 8.48 2.78
CA PRO A 135 -5.80 9.68 2.06
C PRO A 135 -6.02 9.38 0.58
N VAL A 136 -6.81 10.22 -0.08
CA VAL A 136 -7.06 10.09 -1.52
C VAL A 136 -5.88 10.64 -2.28
N VAL A 137 -5.30 9.82 -3.16
CA VAL A 137 -4.09 10.12 -3.91
C VAL A 137 -4.24 9.71 -5.38
N SER A 138 -3.46 10.30 -6.27
CA SER A 138 -3.49 9.99 -7.69
C SER A 138 -2.99 8.57 -7.98
N ARG A 139 -1.95 8.12 -7.29
CA ARG A 139 -1.37 6.79 -7.47
C ARG A 139 -0.56 6.29 -6.27
N SER A 140 -0.15 5.04 -6.34
CA SER A 140 0.84 4.45 -5.45
C SER A 140 1.70 3.49 -6.25
N ASP A 141 3.00 3.49 -6.01
CA ASP A 141 3.88 2.39 -6.43
C ASP A 141 3.51 1.11 -5.64
N CYS A 142 3.99 -0.06 -6.06
CA CYS A 142 3.73 -1.26 -5.27
C CYS A 142 4.73 -2.41 -5.45
N THR A 143 4.77 -3.24 -4.41
CA THR A 143 5.54 -4.48 -4.35
C THR A 143 4.62 -5.68 -4.31
N GLN A 144 4.93 -6.69 -5.13
CA GLN A 144 4.36 -8.03 -5.05
C GLN A 144 5.38 -9.01 -4.45
N VAL A 145 4.88 -10.12 -3.90
CA VAL A 145 5.72 -11.24 -3.48
C VAL A 145 5.72 -12.31 -4.55
N ASP A 146 6.91 -12.82 -4.88
CA ASP A 146 7.08 -14.02 -5.68
C ASP A 146 7.65 -15.09 -4.77
N VAL A 147 6.84 -16.11 -4.48
CA VAL A 147 7.14 -17.11 -3.44
C VAL A 147 7.44 -18.46 -4.08
N THR A 148 8.57 -19.02 -3.72
CA THR A 148 8.93 -20.41 -4.02
C THR A 148 8.89 -21.22 -2.74
N GLU A 149 8.04 -22.25 -2.71
CA GLU A 149 7.97 -23.20 -1.60
C GLU A 149 8.53 -24.55 -2.02
N LEU A 150 9.50 -25.06 -1.27
CA LEU A 150 10.03 -26.40 -1.45
C LEU A 150 9.42 -27.34 -0.41
N TRP A 151 8.72 -28.35 -0.89
CA TRP A 151 8.05 -29.35 -0.05
C TRP A 151 8.76 -30.70 -0.17
N VAL A 152 9.00 -31.34 0.96
CA VAL A 152 9.51 -32.71 1.07
C VAL A 152 8.34 -33.64 1.35
N ALA A 153 8.12 -34.58 0.44
CA ALA A 153 7.11 -35.61 0.59
C ALA A 153 7.73 -36.91 1.11
N THR A 154 7.33 -37.33 2.30
CA THR A 154 7.78 -38.58 2.92
C THR A 154 6.67 -39.62 2.85
N TYR A 155 6.91 -40.73 2.18
CA TYR A 155 6.01 -41.88 2.15
C TYR A 155 6.52 -42.99 3.06
N THR A 156 5.69 -43.42 4.00
CA THR A 156 5.97 -44.57 4.86
C THR A 156 5.03 -45.72 4.49
N PRO A 157 5.54 -46.87 4.00
CA PRO A 157 4.69 -48.00 3.61
C PRO A 157 4.02 -48.67 4.82
N ALA A 158 2.90 -49.36 4.56
CA ALA A 158 2.20 -50.13 5.58
C ALA A 158 3.07 -51.29 6.10
N THR A 159 2.94 -51.60 7.39
CA THR A 159 3.47 -52.81 8.02
C THR A 159 2.32 -53.70 8.50
N GLU A 160 2.62 -54.87 9.07
CA GLU A 160 1.58 -55.73 9.67
C GLU A 160 0.80 -55.03 10.79
N THR A 161 1.37 -54.00 11.41
CA THR A 161 0.81 -53.27 12.54
C THR A 161 0.48 -51.81 12.27
N THR A 162 0.87 -51.27 11.10
CA THR A 162 0.67 -49.83 10.77
C THR A 162 0.14 -49.65 9.35
N GLN A 163 -0.75 -48.67 9.17
CA GLN A 163 -1.17 -48.24 7.85
C GLN A 163 -0.05 -47.43 7.18
N ALA A 164 -0.09 -47.35 5.84
CA ALA A 164 0.80 -46.47 5.11
C ALA A 164 0.48 -45.01 5.47
N SER A 165 1.49 -44.16 5.55
CA SER A 165 1.35 -42.71 5.76
C SER A 165 2.05 -41.92 4.68
N PHE A 166 1.58 -40.68 4.50
CA PHE A 166 2.17 -39.71 3.61
C PHE A 166 2.24 -38.38 4.36
N GLU A 167 3.44 -37.85 4.51
CA GLU A 167 3.74 -36.60 5.22
C GLU A 167 4.32 -35.60 4.23
N LEU A 168 3.88 -34.35 4.34
CA LEU A 168 4.34 -33.22 3.54
C LEU A 168 4.87 -32.18 4.50
N ASP A 169 6.17 -31.97 4.48
CA ASP A 169 6.85 -30.96 5.28
C ASP A 169 7.49 -29.93 4.37
N LEU A 170 7.59 -28.68 4.84
CA LEU A 170 8.45 -27.70 4.19
C LEU A 170 9.90 -28.13 4.37
N ASP A 171 10.70 -27.96 3.32
CA ASP A 171 12.13 -28.24 3.41
C ASP A 171 12.77 -27.39 4.53
N PRO A 172 13.53 -28.01 5.46
CA PRO A 172 14.04 -27.29 6.62
C PRO A 172 15.12 -26.27 6.29
N GLU A 173 15.78 -26.38 5.12
CA GLU A 173 16.87 -25.48 4.71
C GLU A 173 16.40 -24.46 3.66
N ASN A 174 15.55 -24.87 2.72
CA ASN A 174 15.15 -24.10 1.54
C ASN A 174 13.62 -24.01 1.39
N GLY A 175 12.86 -24.31 2.45
CA GLY A 175 11.42 -24.52 2.38
C GLY A 175 10.62 -23.31 1.87
N ILE A 176 11.08 -22.09 2.14
CA ILE A 176 10.41 -20.87 1.69
C ILE A 176 11.46 -19.87 1.22
N GLN A 177 11.32 -19.42 -0.02
CA GLN A 177 12.02 -18.25 -0.55
C GLN A 177 10.98 -17.23 -0.98
N ILE A 178 11.16 -15.98 -0.52
CA ILE A 178 10.26 -14.86 -0.84
C ILE A 178 11.10 -13.80 -1.53
N GLU A 179 10.77 -13.52 -2.79
CA GLU A 179 11.30 -12.38 -3.51
C GLU A 179 10.28 -11.24 -3.49
N PHE A 180 10.79 -10.01 -3.38
CA PHE A 180 9.97 -8.79 -3.39
C PHE A 180 10.26 -8.02 -4.67
N ASN A 181 9.30 -8.01 -5.58
CA ASN A 181 9.44 -7.42 -6.90
C ASN A 181 8.42 -6.29 -7.10
N ALA A 182 8.73 -5.36 -8.00
CA ALA A 182 7.74 -4.37 -8.42
C ALA A 182 6.53 -5.10 -9.01
N CYS A 183 5.33 -4.63 -8.64
CA CYS A 183 4.09 -5.19 -9.16
C CYS A 183 4.05 -5.20 -10.69
N GLN A 184 3.51 -6.27 -11.27
CA GLN A 184 3.18 -6.31 -12.69
C GLN A 184 1.72 -5.92 -12.89
N GLY A 185 1.43 -4.76 -13.46
CA GLY A 185 0.07 -4.30 -13.70
C GLY A 185 -0.50 -4.76 -15.04
N VAL A 186 -1.75 -4.40 -15.34
CA VAL A 186 -2.33 -4.67 -16.67
C VAL A 186 -1.72 -3.79 -17.75
N ASN A 187 -1.53 -2.50 -17.45
CA ASN A 187 -1.01 -1.51 -18.39
C ASN A 187 0.34 -0.95 -17.95
N ASN A 188 0.47 -0.62 -16.66
CA ASN A 188 1.70 -0.07 -16.08
C ASN A 188 2.24 -0.99 -14.98
N ASN A 189 3.53 -1.26 -15.04
CA ASN A 189 4.25 -1.90 -13.94
C ASN A 189 4.53 -0.88 -12.83
N ASN A 190 4.72 -1.40 -11.62
CA ASN A 190 4.91 -0.60 -10.41
C ASN A 190 3.78 0.43 -10.18
N ASP A 191 2.53 0.01 -10.40
CA ASP A 191 1.36 0.85 -10.20
C ASP A 191 0.26 0.04 -9.51
N LEU A 192 -0.12 0.47 -8.30
CA LEU A 192 -0.97 -0.32 -7.41
C LEU A 192 -2.40 -0.46 -7.92
N GLU A 193 -2.94 0.58 -8.57
CA GLU A 193 -4.27 0.50 -9.17
C GLU A 193 -4.26 -0.48 -10.35
N ASP A 194 -3.26 -0.40 -11.24
CA ASP A 194 -3.12 -1.31 -12.37
C ASP A 194 -2.82 -2.75 -11.95
N TYR A 195 -2.10 -2.95 -10.84
CA TYR A 195 -1.91 -4.26 -10.22
C TYR A 195 -3.24 -4.81 -9.70
N TYR A 196 -4.05 -4.00 -9.02
CA TYR A 196 -5.38 -4.45 -8.56
C TYR A 196 -6.32 -4.76 -9.72
N ASN A 197 -6.26 -3.98 -10.82
CA ASN A 197 -6.97 -4.30 -12.06
C ASN A 197 -6.55 -5.68 -12.61
N ARG A 198 -5.28 -6.07 -12.45
CA ARG A 198 -4.78 -7.40 -12.84
C ARG A 198 -5.46 -8.49 -12.01
N LEU A 199 -5.51 -8.33 -10.69
CA LEU A 199 -6.19 -9.28 -9.79
C LEU A 199 -7.66 -9.47 -10.18
N VAL A 200 -8.37 -8.39 -10.53
CA VAL A 200 -9.76 -8.49 -11.00
C VAL A 200 -9.86 -9.22 -12.34
N ARG A 201 -8.98 -8.89 -13.30
CA ARG A 201 -8.94 -9.56 -14.62
C ARG A 201 -8.70 -11.07 -14.45
N ASP A 202 -7.82 -11.44 -13.54
CA ASP A 202 -7.41 -12.82 -13.28
C ASP A 202 -8.40 -13.54 -12.33
N LYS A 203 -9.50 -12.86 -11.93
CA LYS A 203 -10.57 -13.35 -11.05
C LYS A 203 -10.12 -13.68 -9.62
N GLU A 204 -9.04 -13.04 -9.21
CA GLU A 204 -8.46 -13.10 -7.88
C GLU A 204 -9.00 -12.01 -6.96
N ALA A 205 -9.62 -10.96 -7.51
CA ALA A 205 -10.34 -9.92 -6.79
C ALA A 205 -11.67 -9.59 -7.49
N SER A 206 -12.58 -8.88 -6.82
CA SER A 206 -13.87 -8.50 -7.38
C SER A 206 -13.87 -7.11 -8.02
N VAL A 207 -14.73 -6.90 -9.02
CA VAL A 207 -14.97 -5.58 -9.63
C VAL A 207 -15.49 -4.56 -8.61
N ARG A 208 -16.21 -5.03 -7.57
CA ARG A 208 -16.69 -4.18 -6.47
C ARG A 208 -15.52 -3.62 -5.67
N GLU A 209 -14.58 -4.48 -5.27
CA GLU A 209 -13.39 -4.03 -4.54
C GLU A 209 -12.57 -3.04 -5.37
N LEU A 210 -12.41 -3.29 -6.68
CA LEU A 210 -11.74 -2.32 -7.57
C LEU A 210 -12.45 -0.97 -7.62
N ALA A 211 -13.78 -0.94 -7.60
CA ALA A 211 -14.53 0.31 -7.51
C ALA A 211 -14.27 1.05 -6.19
N ASP A 212 -14.05 0.31 -5.09
CA ASP A 212 -13.66 0.88 -3.80
C ASP A 212 -12.20 1.38 -3.83
N VAL A 213 -11.28 0.65 -4.48
CA VAL A 213 -9.90 1.10 -4.71
C VAL A 213 -9.88 2.44 -5.45
N LYS A 214 -10.69 2.58 -6.51
CA LYS A 214 -10.80 3.79 -7.34
C LYS A 214 -11.43 5.00 -6.63
N LYS A 215 -11.91 4.85 -5.40
CA LYS A 215 -12.31 5.99 -4.55
C LYS A 215 -11.12 6.66 -3.89
N THR A 216 -10.04 5.92 -3.66
CA THR A 216 -8.84 6.42 -2.99
C THR A 216 -7.68 6.61 -3.96
N LEU A 217 -7.48 5.69 -4.92
CA LEU A 217 -6.50 5.84 -6.01
C LEU A 217 -7.21 6.37 -7.25
N VAL A 218 -6.94 7.61 -7.65
CA VAL A 218 -7.77 8.33 -8.62
C VAL A 218 -7.12 8.50 -10.01
N GLY A 219 -5.97 7.88 -10.23
CA GLY A 219 -5.22 7.86 -11.48
C GLY A 219 -4.30 9.08 -11.68
N ARG A 220 -3.24 8.88 -12.48
CA ARG A 220 -2.14 9.86 -12.70
C ARG A 220 -2.52 11.14 -13.45
N SER A 221 -3.68 11.19 -14.09
CA SER A 221 -4.02 12.26 -15.05
C SER A 221 -5.25 13.04 -14.59
N GLY A 222 -5.03 14.02 -13.72
CA GLY A 222 -6.07 14.99 -13.33
C GLY A 222 -7.21 14.39 -12.52
N GLY A 223 -7.01 13.22 -11.89
CA GLY A 223 -8.02 12.57 -11.05
C GLY A 223 -8.32 13.33 -9.77
N CYS A 224 -7.36 14.09 -9.22
CA CYS A 224 -7.55 14.82 -7.97
C CYS A 224 -8.59 15.94 -8.07
N ASN A 225 -8.53 16.82 -9.08
CA ASN A 225 -9.41 17.98 -9.16
C ASN A 225 -10.92 17.63 -9.16
N PRO A 226 -11.40 16.70 -10.01
CA PRO A 226 -12.79 16.26 -9.97
C PRO A 226 -13.16 15.65 -8.61
N LYS A 227 -12.25 14.90 -7.99
CA LYS A 227 -12.50 14.23 -6.71
C LYS A 227 -12.56 15.19 -5.54
N ILE A 228 -11.73 16.23 -5.56
CA ILE A 228 -11.80 17.34 -4.61
C ILE A 228 -13.12 18.08 -4.79
N ASP A 229 -13.50 18.42 -6.03
CA ASP A 229 -14.76 19.14 -6.29
C ASP A 229 -15.99 18.33 -5.82
N ASP A 230 -16.03 17.03 -6.10
CA ASP A 230 -17.07 16.10 -5.61
C ASP A 230 -17.09 16.04 -4.08
N PHE A 231 -15.92 15.94 -3.43
CA PHE A 231 -15.80 15.88 -1.98
C PHE A 231 -16.28 17.17 -1.31
N VAL A 232 -15.82 18.33 -1.79
CA VAL A 232 -16.22 19.65 -1.29
C VAL A 232 -17.73 19.86 -1.42
N ALA A 233 -18.31 19.46 -2.56
CA ALA A 233 -19.75 19.49 -2.76
C ALA A 233 -20.50 18.57 -1.78
N SER A 234 -19.97 17.38 -1.49
CA SER A 234 -20.57 16.44 -0.54
C SER A 234 -20.57 16.97 0.90
N MET A 235 -19.60 17.83 1.24
CA MET A 235 -19.52 18.54 2.53
C MET A 235 -20.47 19.76 2.60
N GLY A 236 -21.21 20.04 1.53
CA GLY A 236 -22.16 21.16 1.47
C GLY A 236 -21.55 22.50 1.09
N PHE A 237 -20.30 22.52 0.61
CA PHE A 237 -19.67 23.73 0.09
C PHE A 237 -19.86 23.84 -1.43
N GLY A 238 -20.22 25.02 -1.91
CA GLY A 238 -20.32 25.32 -3.34
C GLY A 238 -19.35 26.40 -3.75
N ARG A 239 -18.87 26.37 -4.99
CA ARG A 239 -18.15 27.51 -5.58
C ARG A 239 -19.15 28.66 -5.77
N THR A 240 -18.93 29.79 -5.12
CA THR A 240 -19.60 31.03 -5.53
C THR A 240 -18.98 31.49 -6.85
N GLU A 241 -19.77 31.54 -7.91
CA GLU A 241 -19.36 32.19 -9.16
C GLU A 241 -18.96 33.64 -8.85
N ALA A 242 -17.73 34.00 -9.22
CA ALA A 242 -17.20 35.36 -9.12
C ALA A 242 -17.27 36.05 -10.49
#